data_AF-A0AAW1WY89-F1
#
_entry.id   AF-A0AAW1WY89-F1
#
_cell.length_a   1.000
_cell.length_b   1.000
_cell.length_c   1.000
_cell.angle_alpha   90.00
_cell.angle_beta   90.00
_cell.angle_gamma   90.00
#
_symmetry.space_group_name_H-M   'P 1'
#
loop_
_entity.id
_entity.type
_entity.pdbx_description
1 polymer ?
#
loop_
_entity_poly.entity_id
_entity_poly.type
_entity_poly.pdbx_seq_one_letter_code
_entity_poly.pdbx_strand_id
1 'polypeptide(L)'
;MSFIYLLRTAKFEVLTANTGRGLVHIRCSHNKKFLRVRAQGSEYISPEADEPEEDQSKWSCTLFEPRPRDGSTDGVVFFHVQRQLYALCLLGRTFYFQLGLTYLLNEGVMEIIDYQSLRTLPRHVSFKGPNGKYLGTVALNHLGLTMQFLAFDYTSKGRPETWFEVSTDGHGRAQFPVTPH
;
A
#
# COMPACT_ATOMS: atom_id res chain seq x y z
N MET A 1 -11.14 8.86 8.86
CA MET A 1 -10.01 7.99 9.25
C MET A 1 -10.11 6.75 8.37
N SER A 2 -9.31 6.69 7.31
CA SER A 2 -9.32 5.56 6.38
C SER A 2 -8.47 4.44 6.99
N PHE A 3 -9.05 3.26 7.18
CA PHE A 3 -8.32 2.08 7.62
C PHE A 3 -7.75 1.39 6.38
N ILE A 4 -6.42 1.32 6.27
CA ILE A 4 -5.76 0.52 5.24
C ILE A 4 -5.65 -0.91 5.79
N TYR A 5 -6.45 -1.82 5.26
CA TYR A 5 -6.32 -3.25 5.57
C TYR A 5 -5.20 -3.86 4.72
N LEU A 6 -4.13 -4.30 5.37
CA LEU A 6 -3.02 -5.00 4.72
C LEU A 6 -3.41 -6.45 4.40
N LEU A 7 -4.19 -6.67 3.35
CA LEU A 7 -4.44 -8.03 2.84
C LEU A 7 -3.20 -8.55 2.12
N ARG A 8 -2.74 -9.77 2.45
CA ARG A 8 -1.59 -10.39 1.76
C ARG A 8 -1.81 -10.53 0.26
N THR A 9 -3.07 -10.64 -0.16
CA THR A 9 -3.51 -10.76 -1.55
C THR A 9 -3.56 -9.43 -2.31
N ALA A 10 -3.45 -8.29 -1.62
CA ALA A 10 -3.50 -6.95 -2.23
C ALA A 10 -2.12 -6.37 -2.56
N LYS A 11 -1.03 -7.13 -2.36
CA LYS A 11 0.34 -6.70 -2.67
C LYS A 11 0.75 -7.18 -4.06
N PHE A 12 1.24 -6.25 -4.88
CA PHE A 12 1.81 -6.50 -6.19
C PHE A 12 3.25 -5.99 -6.27
N GLU A 13 4.05 -6.69 -7.08
CA GLU A 13 5.42 -6.33 -7.45
C GLU A 13 5.40 -5.79 -8.87
N VAL A 14 6.00 -4.62 -9.08
CA VAL A 14 6.21 -4.04 -10.41
C VAL A 14 7.64 -4.37 -10.82
N LEU A 15 7.80 -5.08 -11.94
CA LEU A 15 9.08 -5.56 -12.44
C LEU A 15 9.33 -4.92 -13.81
N THR A 16 10.51 -4.35 -14.02
CA THR A 16 10.87 -3.77 -15.32
C THR A 16 10.92 -4.86 -16.39
N ALA A 17 10.32 -4.59 -17.55
CA ALA A 17 10.42 -5.49 -18.71
C ALA A 17 11.82 -5.43 -19.34
N ASN A 18 12.20 -6.50 -20.03
CA ASN A 18 13.45 -6.55 -20.78
C ASN A 18 13.35 -5.77 -22.10
N THR A 19 12.13 -5.65 -22.65
CA THR A 19 11.84 -4.92 -23.88
C THR A 19 11.06 -3.63 -23.61
N GLY A 20 11.32 -2.62 -24.44
CA GLY A 20 10.64 -1.33 -24.39
C GLY A 20 11.08 -0.46 -23.21
N ARG A 21 11.26 0.84 -23.45
CA ARG A 21 11.62 1.78 -22.38
C ARG A 21 10.40 2.05 -21.50
N GLY A 22 10.51 1.70 -20.22
CA GLY A 22 9.47 2.00 -19.22
C GLY A 22 8.30 1.02 -19.17
N LEU A 23 8.35 -0.09 -19.93
CA LEU A 23 7.37 -1.17 -19.80
C LEU A 23 7.62 -2.00 -18.55
N VAL A 24 6.55 -2.55 -17.99
CA VAL A 24 6.60 -3.33 -16.75
C VAL A 24 5.74 -4.59 -16.84
N HIS A 25 6.10 -5.55 -16.01
CA HIS A 25 5.27 -6.68 -15.61
C HIS A 25 4.72 -6.41 -14.21
N ILE A 26 3.48 -6.81 -13.96
CA ILE A 26 2.86 -6.71 -12.64
C ILE A 26 2.64 -8.12 -12.10
N ARG A 27 3.26 -8.45 -10.97
CA ARG A 27 3.21 -9.78 -10.36
C ARG A 27 2.51 -9.74 -9.02
N CYS A 28 1.54 -10.62 -8.79
CA CYS A 28 0.94 -10.74 -7.47
C CYS A 28 1.96 -11.33 -6.48
N SER A 29 2.21 -10.64 -5.38
CA SER A 29 3.18 -11.10 -4.38
C SER A 29 2.73 -12.37 -3.66
N HIS A 30 1.43 -12.70 -3.66
CA HIS A 30 0.89 -13.86 -2.96
C HIS A 30 1.05 -15.16 -3.77
N ASN A 31 0.49 -15.22 -4.98
CA ASN A 31 0.53 -16.43 -5.81
C ASN A 31 1.73 -16.47 -6.77
N LYS A 32 2.55 -15.41 -6.79
CA LYS A 32 3.75 -15.26 -7.64
C LYS A 32 3.48 -15.28 -9.15
N LYS A 33 2.22 -15.08 -9.56
CA LYS A 33 1.82 -15.07 -10.96
C LYS A 33 1.69 -13.64 -11.50
N PHE A 34 1.98 -13.49 -12.78
CA PHE A 34 1.92 -12.24 -13.53
C PHE A 34 0.51 -11.95 -14.02
N LEU A 35 0.17 -10.66 -14.04
CA LEU A 35 -1.07 -10.17 -14.61
C LEU A 35 -1.05 -10.31 -16.12
N ARG A 36 -2.13 -10.88 -16.65
CA ARG A 36 -2.45 -10.94 -18.08
C ARG A 36 -3.96 -10.98 -18.26
N VAL A 37 -4.44 -10.87 -19.50
CA VAL A 37 -5.83 -11.22 -19.80
C VAL A 37 -6.08 -12.71 -19.52
N ARG A 38 -7.30 -13.03 -19.05
CA ARG A 38 -7.66 -14.39 -18.60
C ARG A 38 -7.64 -15.44 -19.70
N ALA A 39 -8.08 -15.06 -20.89
CA ALA A 39 -8.17 -15.93 -22.04
C ALA A 39 -8.04 -15.09 -23.32
N GLN A 40 -7.74 -15.75 -24.44
CA GLN A 40 -7.76 -15.11 -25.74
C GLN A 40 -9.14 -14.49 -26.02
N GLY A 41 -9.18 -13.19 -26.31
CA GLY A 41 -10.42 -12.43 -26.54
C GLY A 41 -11.13 -11.95 -25.27
N SER A 42 -10.64 -12.29 -24.07
CA SER A 42 -11.18 -11.75 -22.81
C SER A 42 -10.69 -10.34 -22.54
N GLU A 43 -11.51 -9.55 -21.85
CA GLU A 43 -11.14 -8.22 -21.34
C GLU A 43 -10.72 -8.28 -19.86
N TYR A 44 -11.01 -9.39 -19.16
CA TYR A 44 -10.69 -9.52 -17.72
C TYR A 44 -9.21 -9.81 -17.50
N ILE A 45 -8.61 -9.12 -16.53
CA ILE A 45 -7.22 -9.30 -16.12
C ILE A 45 -7.16 -10.13 -14.84
N SER A 46 -6.21 -11.07 -14.76
CA SER A 46 -5.94 -11.83 -13.54
C SER A 46 -4.47 -12.26 -13.40
N PRO A 47 -3.99 -12.51 -12.17
CA PRO A 47 -2.63 -13.01 -11.92
C PRO A 47 -2.57 -14.51 -12.17
N GLU A 48 -2.53 -14.92 -13.43
CA GLU A 48 -2.58 -16.33 -13.84
C GLU A 48 -1.34 -16.82 -14.60
N ALA A 49 -0.50 -15.92 -15.13
CA ALA A 49 0.73 -16.29 -15.85
C ALA A 49 1.86 -16.72 -14.90
N ASP A 50 2.50 -17.85 -15.18
CA ASP A 50 3.65 -18.34 -14.40
C ASP A 50 4.93 -17.55 -14.69
N GLU A 51 5.11 -17.12 -15.94
CA GLU A 51 6.30 -16.42 -16.43
C GLU A 51 5.90 -15.12 -17.16
N PRO A 52 6.81 -14.12 -17.24
CA PRO A 52 6.57 -12.93 -18.05
C PRO A 52 6.55 -13.29 -19.55
N GLU A 53 5.64 -12.67 -20.30
CA GLU A 53 5.53 -12.82 -21.75
C GLU A 53 5.58 -11.43 -22.40
N GLU A 54 6.64 -11.20 -23.19
CA GLU A 54 6.92 -9.90 -23.82
C GLU A 54 6.58 -9.87 -25.32
N ASP A 55 6.25 -11.01 -25.91
CA ASP A 55 5.78 -11.07 -27.29
C ASP A 55 4.39 -10.42 -27.41
N GLN A 56 4.36 -9.21 -27.95
CA GLN A 56 3.16 -8.42 -28.15
C GLN A 56 2.21 -9.02 -29.20
N SER A 57 2.58 -10.08 -29.92
CA SER A 57 1.64 -10.81 -30.79
C SER A 57 0.80 -11.84 -30.02
N LYS A 58 1.25 -12.26 -28.84
CA LYS A 58 0.56 -13.27 -28.03
C LYS A 58 -0.48 -12.63 -27.13
N TRP A 59 -1.67 -13.23 -27.10
CA TRP A 59 -2.74 -12.83 -26.19
C TRP A 59 -2.33 -12.92 -24.71
N SER A 60 -1.37 -13.79 -24.39
CA SER A 60 -0.85 -13.99 -23.03
C SER A 60 0.18 -12.95 -22.59
N CYS A 61 0.48 -11.95 -23.42
CA CYS A 61 1.41 -10.86 -23.10
C CYS A 61 1.09 -10.24 -21.72
N THR A 62 2.14 -10.02 -20.93
CA THR A 62 2.06 -9.50 -19.55
C THR A 62 2.53 -8.05 -19.44
N LEU A 63 2.85 -7.40 -20.57
CA LEU A 63 3.38 -6.05 -20.61
C LEU A 63 2.30 -5.00 -20.37
N PHE A 64 2.58 -4.14 -19.40
CA PHE A 64 1.84 -2.90 -19.15
C PHE A 64 2.77 -1.70 -19.28
N GLU A 65 2.22 -0.59 -19.76
CA GLU A 65 2.86 0.72 -19.74
C GLU A 65 2.16 1.57 -18.66
N PRO A 66 2.85 1.89 -17.55
CA PRO A 66 2.33 2.83 -16.57
C PRO A 66 2.43 4.24 -17.14
N ARG A 67 1.29 4.94 -17.19
CA ARG A 67 1.22 6.33 -17.65
C ARG A 67 0.74 7.22 -16.50
N PRO A 68 1.37 8.38 -16.27
CA PRO A 68 0.84 9.36 -15.35
C PRO A 68 -0.52 9.85 -15.85
N ARG A 69 -1.40 10.20 -14.91
CA ARG A 69 -2.68 10.84 -15.27
C ARG A 69 -2.40 12.21 -15.93
N ASP A 70 -3.13 12.54 -16.98
CA ASP A 70 -3.02 13.84 -17.62
C ASP A 70 -3.22 14.98 -16.60
N GLY A 71 -2.24 15.90 -16.54
CA GLY A 71 -2.30 17.07 -15.67
C GLY A 71 -2.11 16.81 -14.16
N SER A 72 -1.72 15.60 -13.75
CA SER A 72 -1.47 15.28 -12.34
C SER A 72 -0.37 14.23 -12.18
N THR A 73 0.48 14.39 -11.17
CA THR A 73 1.39 13.32 -10.71
C THR A 73 0.68 12.30 -9.81
N ASP A 74 -0.52 12.65 -9.33
CA ASP A 74 -1.29 11.84 -8.41
C ASP A 74 -2.15 10.86 -9.22
N GLY A 75 -1.62 9.65 -9.35
CA GLY A 75 -2.30 8.51 -9.95
C GLY A 75 -1.67 8.03 -11.26
N VAL A 76 -1.72 6.71 -11.45
CA VAL A 76 -1.19 6.01 -12.62
C VAL A 76 -2.34 5.28 -13.30
N VAL A 77 -2.37 5.33 -14.63
CA VAL A 77 -3.18 4.41 -15.44
C VAL A 77 -2.26 3.36 -16.06
N PHE A 78 -2.70 2.11 -16.12
CA PHE A 78 -1.93 1.06 -16.78
C PHE A 78 -2.50 0.79 -18.16
N PHE A 79 -1.66 0.83 -19.18
CA PHE A 79 -2.01 0.53 -20.56
C PHE A 79 -1.48 -0.85 -20.96
N HIS A 80 -2.36 -1.76 -21.35
CA HIS A 80 -1.97 -3.13 -21.73
C HIS A 80 -1.43 -3.15 -23.15
N VAL A 81 -0.14 -3.44 -23.29
CA VAL A 81 0.61 -3.21 -24.53
C VAL A 81 0.06 -4.03 -25.70
N GLN A 82 -0.21 -5.32 -25.52
CA GLN A 82 -0.71 -6.15 -26.64
C GLN A 82 -2.13 -5.76 -27.10
N ARG A 83 -2.97 -5.27 -26.17
CA ARG A 83 -4.38 -5.00 -26.46
C ARG A 83 -4.61 -3.56 -26.87
N GLN A 84 -3.68 -2.67 -26.56
CA GLN A 84 -3.79 -1.23 -26.75
C GLN A 84 -5.03 -0.65 -26.02
N LEU A 85 -5.26 -1.14 -24.79
CA LEU A 85 -6.40 -0.77 -23.94
C LEU A 85 -5.93 -0.41 -22.53
N TYR A 86 -6.69 0.43 -21.84
CA TYR A 86 -6.43 0.79 -20.45
C TYR A 86 -6.98 -0.26 -19.50
N ALA A 87 -6.28 -0.48 -18.40
CA ALA A 87 -6.76 -1.30 -17.30
C ALA A 87 -7.66 -0.46 -16.38
N LEU A 88 -8.88 -0.95 -16.15
CA LEU A 88 -9.98 -0.25 -15.51
C LEU A 88 -10.54 -1.07 -14.34
N CYS A 89 -11.05 -0.36 -13.34
CA CYS A 89 -11.88 -0.91 -12.29
C CYS A 89 -13.34 -0.50 -12.54
N LEU A 90 -14.08 -1.26 -13.37
CA LEU A 90 -15.44 -0.85 -13.73
C LEU A 90 -16.42 -1.03 -12.58
N LEU A 91 -17.32 -0.05 -12.46
CA LEU A 91 -18.38 0.02 -11.47
C LEU A 91 -19.60 -0.82 -11.87
N GLY A 92 -19.97 -1.73 -10.98
CA GLY A 92 -21.21 -2.51 -10.99
C GLY A 92 -21.54 -2.96 -9.57
N ARG A 93 -22.20 -4.12 -9.40
CA ARG A 93 -22.33 -4.75 -8.07
C ARG A 93 -21.01 -5.37 -7.56
N THR A 94 -20.11 -5.71 -8.48
CA THR A 94 -18.77 -6.24 -8.21
C THR A 94 -17.78 -5.48 -9.07
N PHE A 95 -16.67 -5.06 -8.47
CA PHE A 95 -15.60 -4.36 -9.15
C PHE A 95 -14.62 -5.38 -9.74
N TYR A 96 -14.51 -5.41 -11.07
CA TYR A 96 -13.58 -6.29 -11.78
C TYR A 96 -12.45 -5.48 -12.40
N PHE A 97 -11.26 -6.09 -12.42
CA PHE A 97 -10.13 -5.55 -13.13
C PHE A 97 -10.14 -6.02 -14.59
N GLN A 98 -10.31 -5.09 -15.52
CA GLN A 98 -10.52 -5.40 -16.93
C GLN A 98 -9.95 -4.34 -17.87
N LEU A 99 -10.00 -4.60 -19.17
CA LEU A 99 -9.53 -3.70 -20.21
C LEU A 99 -10.67 -2.89 -20.81
N GLY A 100 -10.42 -1.63 -21.13
CA GLY A 100 -11.35 -0.77 -21.87
C GLY A 100 -10.66 0.30 -22.70
N LEU A 101 -11.41 0.87 -23.64
CA LEU A 101 -10.89 1.84 -24.62
C LEU A 101 -10.43 3.15 -23.98
N THR A 102 -11.03 3.53 -22.86
CA THR A 102 -10.79 4.81 -22.19
C THR A 102 -11.09 4.68 -20.70
N TYR A 103 -10.41 5.50 -19.89
CA TYR A 103 -10.60 5.59 -18.43
C TYR A 103 -11.52 6.75 -18.04
N LEU A 104 -12.61 6.95 -18.79
CA LEU A 104 -13.60 8.00 -18.50
C LEU A 104 -13.97 7.98 -17.00
N LEU A 105 -14.03 9.16 -16.37
CA LEU A 105 -14.50 9.32 -14.99
C LEU A 105 -13.63 8.66 -13.89
N ASN A 106 -12.29 8.60 -14.07
CA ASN A 106 -11.31 8.13 -13.09
C ASN A 106 -11.31 6.61 -12.78
N GLU A 107 -12.11 5.80 -13.47
CA GLU A 107 -12.22 4.35 -13.18
C GLU A 107 -10.93 3.55 -13.44
N GLY A 108 -10.01 4.09 -14.25
CA GLY A 108 -8.70 3.51 -14.50
C GLY A 108 -7.55 4.14 -13.71
N VAL A 109 -7.82 5.21 -12.95
CA VAL A 109 -6.78 5.92 -12.20
C VAL A 109 -6.52 5.18 -10.89
N MET A 110 -5.28 4.71 -10.73
CA MET A 110 -4.86 3.97 -9.55
C MET A 110 -3.90 4.81 -8.71
N GLU A 111 -4.12 4.82 -7.40
CA GLU A 111 -3.13 5.30 -6.45
C GLU A 111 -2.08 4.21 -6.21
N ILE A 112 -0.80 4.57 -6.37
CA ILE A 112 0.32 3.67 -6.08
C ILE A 112 0.76 3.90 -4.65
N ILE A 113 0.46 2.94 -3.78
CA ILE A 113 0.88 2.96 -2.38
C ILE A 113 2.15 2.14 -2.25
N ASP A 114 3.26 2.79 -1.87
CA ASP A 114 4.49 2.05 -1.52
C ASP A 114 4.25 1.22 -0.27
N TYR A 115 4.32 -0.11 -0.43
CA TYR A 115 4.13 -1.04 0.67
C TYR A 115 5.15 -0.86 1.80
N GLN A 116 6.36 -0.38 1.52
CA GLN A 116 7.37 -0.14 2.56
C GLN A 116 6.98 1.07 3.44
N SER A 117 6.39 2.11 2.84
CA SER A 117 5.89 3.27 3.58
C SER A 117 4.82 2.92 4.62
N LEU A 118 4.03 1.87 4.37
CA LEU A 118 3.03 1.36 5.33
C LEU A 118 3.65 0.69 6.56
N ARG A 119 4.94 0.36 6.51
CA ARG A 119 5.69 -0.29 7.59
C ARG A 119 6.59 0.66 8.37
N THR A 120 6.63 1.93 7.97
CA THR A 120 7.39 2.96 8.69
C THR A 120 6.47 3.76 9.58
N LEU A 121 6.80 3.82 10.87
CA LEU A 121 6.14 4.73 11.80
C LEU A 121 6.79 6.12 11.71
N PRO A 122 6.04 7.21 11.88
CA PRO A 122 6.61 8.53 12.06
C PRO A 122 7.56 8.58 13.25
N ARG A 123 8.55 9.49 13.23
CA ARG A 123 9.54 9.63 14.31
C ARG A 123 8.93 9.86 15.69
N HIS A 124 7.81 10.57 15.77
CA HIS A 124 7.10 10.80 17.04
C HIS A 124 5.66 10.31 16.92
N VAL A 125 5.21 9.53 17.89
CA VAL A 125 3.87 8.96 17.94
C VAL A 125 3.24 9.11 19.32
N SER A 126 1.90 9.10 19.35
CA SER A 126 1.12 8.95 20.57
C SER A 126 0.13 7.81 20.39
N PHE A 127 0.01 6.95 21.40
CA PHE A 127 -0.87 5.78 21.36
C PHE A 127 -2.19 6.10 22.05
N LYS A 128 -3.31 5.82 21.38
CA LYS A 128 -4.66 5.96 21.95
C LYS A 128 -5.21 4.58 22.30
N GLY A 129 -5.59 4.40 23.56
CA GLY A 129 -6.14 3.15 24.06
C GLY A 129 -7.61 2.99 23.68
N PRO A 130 -8.18 1.78 23.88
CA PRO A 130 -9.59 1.51 23.65
C PRO A 130 -10.51 2.31 24.59
N ASN A 131 -9.98 2.77 25.74
CA ASN A 131 -10.67 3.66 26.67
C ASN A 131 -10.74 5.12 26.18
N GLY A 132 -10.22 5.43 24.99
CA GLY A 132 -10.24 6.76 24.41
C GLY A 132 -9.16 7.71 24.95
N LYS A 133 -8.32 7.27 25.88
CA LYS A 133 -7.22 8.06 26.47
C LYS A 133 -5.88 7.73 25.81
N TYR A 134 -4.90 8.60 26.00
CA TYR A 134 -3.54 8.48 25.45
C TYR A 134 -2.58 7.87 26.48
N LEU A 135 -1.67 7.03 25.98
CA LEU A 135 -0.57 6.46 26.75
C LEU A 135 0.42 7.56 27.13
N GLY A 136 0.85 7.59 28.38
CA GLY A 136 1.95 8.43 28.82
C GLY A 136 2.52 8.01 30.17
N THR A 137 3.56 8.71 30.63
CA THR A 137 4.24 8.45 31.90
C THR A 137 3.49 9.02 33.10
N VAL A 138 2.89 8.16 33.92
CA VAL A 138 2.22 8.53 35.16
C VAL A 138 3.12 8.24 36.35
N ALA A 139 3.32 9.23 37.20
CA ALA A 139 4.00 9.05 38.49
C ALA A 139 2.98 8.65 39.56
N LEU A 140 3.24 7.55 40.28
CA LEU A 140 2.50 7.16 41.46
C LEU A 140 3.42 7.19 42.67
N ASN A 141 2.96 7.89 43.72
CA ASN A 141 3.64 7.91 45.01
C ASN A 141 3.00 6.86 45.91
N HIS A 142 3.80 5.89 46.37
CA HIS A 142 3.36 4.89 47.33
C HIS A 142 4.44 4.66 48.38
N LEU A 143 4.08 4.75 49.67
CA LEU A 143 5.00 4.56 50.81
C LEU A 143 6.29 5.38 50.72
N GLY A 144 6.21 6.62 50.22
CA GLY A 144 7.36 7.53 50.10
C GLY A 144 8.28 7.26 48.90
N LEU A 145 7.93 6.31 48.03
CA LEU A 145 8.64 6.04 46.77
C LEU A 145 7.81 6.56 45.59
N THR A 146 8.47 7.28 44.68
CA THR A 146 7.89 7.69 43.39
C THR A 146 8.24 6.63 42.35
N MET A 147 7.21 6.01 41.78
CA MET A 147 7.36 5.05 40.69
C MET A 147 6.72 5.62 39.42
N GLN A 148 7.39 5.45 38.27
CA GLN A 148 6.87 5.86 36.97
C GLN A 148 6.32 4.64 36.22
N PHE A 149 5.12 4.80 35.66
CA PHE A 149 4.44 3.76 34.89
C PHE A 149 3.91 4.33 33.58
N LEU A 150 3.68 3.46 32.60
CA LEU A 150 2.93 3.83 31.41
C LEU A 150 1.45 3.53 31.62
N ALA A 151 0.58 4.53 31.45
CA ALA A 151 -0.86 4.36 31.59
C ALA A 151 -1.63 5.15 30.52
N PHE A 152 -2.75 4.58 30.05
CA PHE A 152 -3.70 5.26 29.17
C PHE A 152 -4.60 6.20 29.99
N ASP A 153 -4.05 7.32 30.47
CA ASP A 153 -4.79 8.25 31.34
C ASP A 153 -4.85 9.70 30.83
N TYR A 154 -4.14 10.03 29.76
CA TYR A 154 -4.09 11.38 29.22
C TYR A 154 -5.25 11.66 28.26
N THR A 155 -5.90 12.81 28.37
CA THR A 155 -7.01 13.20 27.46
C THR A 155 -6.54 13.91 26.19
N SER A 156 -5.26 14.26 26.08
CA SER A 156 -4.69 14.97 24.93
C SER A 156 -3.33 14.41 24.50
N LYS A 157 -3.06 14.44 23.19
CA LYS A 157 -1.81 14.00 22.54
C LYS A 157 -0.73 15.09 22.43
N GLY A 158 -1.00 16.28 22.94
CA GLY A 158 -0.14 17.46 22.80
C GLY A 158 0.90 17.62 23.90
N ARG A 159 1.07 16.60 24.75
CA ARG A 159 1.90 16.66 25.94
C ARG A 159 3.19 15.85 25.75
N PRO A 160 4.35 16.35 26.19
CA PRO A 160 5.62 15.63 26.09
C PRO A 160 5.54 14.21 26.66
N GLU A 161 4.80 14.00 27.75
CA GLU A 161 4.61 12.72 28.43
C GLU A 161 3.87 11.68 27.57
N THR A 162 3.20 12.13 26.50
CA THR A 162 2.46 11.29 25.54
C THR A 162 3.21 11.11 24.22
N TRP A 163 4.43 11.64 24.09
CA TRP A 163 5.25 11.56 22.89
C TRP A 163 6.28 10.46 23.04
N PHE A 164 6.20 9.49 22.14
CA PHE A 164 7.18 8.42 22.04
C PHE A 164 7.98 8.61 20.78
N GLU A 165 9.29 8.71 20.91
CA GLU A 165 10.19 8.63 19.76
C GLU A 165 10.19 7.20 19.24
N VAL A 166 10.17 7.01 17.93
CA VAL A 166 10.26 5.70 17.30
C VAL A 166 11.67 5.52 16.78
N SER A 167 12.39 4.55 17.33
CA SER A 167 13.61 4.02 16.72
C SER A 167 13.35 2.63 16.15
N THR A 168 13.75 2.41 14.90
CA THR A 168 13.68 1.11 14.25
C THR A 168 15.08 0.53 14.09
N ASP A 169 15.25 -0.74 14.42
CA ASP A 169 16.55 -1.44 14.34
C ASP A 169 16.85 -2.03 12.95
N GLY A 170 16.02 -1.72 11.94
CA GLY A 170 16.09 -2.33 10.62
C GLY A 170 15.59 -3.79 10.54
N HIS A 171 15.31 -4.43 11.68
CA HIS A 171 14.81 -5.81 11.79
C HIS A 171 13.32 -5.89 12.18
N GLY A 172 12.63 -4.74 12.17
CA GLY A 172 11.20 -4.66 12.42
C GLY A 172 10.82 -4.52 13.89
N ARG A 173 11.78 -4.25 14.79
CA ARG A 173 11.46 -3.84 16.16
C ARG A 173 11.41 -2.31 16.21
N ALA A 174 10.33 -1.79 16.79
CA ALA A 174 10.22 -0.40 17.18
C ALA A 174 10.48 -0.30 18.68
N GLN A 175 11.40 0.59 19.07
CA GLN A 175 11.61 0.94 20.47
C GLN A 175 11.06 2.34 20.72
N PHE A 176 10.51 2.52 21.91
CA PHE A 176 9.90 3.77 22.37
C PHE A 176 10.62 4.19 23.64
N PRO A 177 11.80 4.82 23.53
CA PRO A 177 12.51 5.29 24.70
C PRO A 177 11.63 6.32 25.42
N VAL A 178 11.39 6.06 26.70
CA VAL A 178 10.79 7.03 27.61
C VAL A 178 11.93 7.92 28.09
N THR A 179 11.95 9.17 27.67
CA THR A 179 12.93 10.13 28.17
C THR A 179 12.56 10.47 29.62
N PRO A 180 13.43 10.20 30.61
CA PRO A 180 13.19 10.70 31.96
C PRO A 180 13.38 12.22 31.94
N HIS A 181 12.33 12.96 32.28
CA HIS A 181 12.40 14.38 32.61
C HIS A 181 12.61 14.55 34.12
#